data_AF-A0A2P5W492-F1
#
_entry.id   AF-A0A2P5W492-F1
#
_cell.length_a   1.000
_cell.length_b   1.000
_cell.length_c   1.000
_cell.angle_alpha   90.00
_cell.angle_beta   90.00
_cell.angle_gamma   90.00
#
_symmetry.space_group_name_H-M   'P 1'
#
loop_
_entity.id
_entity.type
_entity.pdbx_description
1 polymer ?
#
loop_
_entity_poly.entity_id
_entity_poly.type
_entity_poly.pdbx_seq_one_letter_code
_entity_poly.pdbx_strand_id
1 'polypeptide(L)'
;MGRSRTVSRPTEEDLNQRSKRKKTASGSVDNVELPSAGLGQVPSEAKGPALYHCNYCNKDLSGMVRIKCAVCPDFDLCVECFSVGAEITPHKCNHPYRVMDNLSFPLICPDWNADEEILLLEAIEMYGFGNWAEVAEHVGTKSKSQCIDHYNAIYMNSPCFPLPDLSHVMGKSREELLAMAKGNGLVKKEFTTHGELTLKQESPAGAKVK
;
A
#
# COMPACT_ATOMS: atom_id res chain seq x y z
N MET A 1 -11.81 52.59 58.57
CA MET A 1 -10.55 52.44 57.80
C MET A 1 -10.95 52.16 56.35
N GLY A 2 -10.54 52.87 55.30
CA GLY A 2 -9.89 54.17 55.21
C GLY A 2 -10.08 54.76 53.79
N ARG A 3 -10.80 55.89 53.70
CA ARG A 3 -10.77 56.95 52.66
C ARG A 3 -10.53 56.59 51.17
N SER A 4 -11.57 56.86 50.36
CA SER A 4 -11.56 57.82 49.23
C SER A 4 -10.71 57.52 47.97
N ARG A 5 -11.07 57.91 46.73
CA ARG A 5 -12.15 58.77 46.21
C ARG A 5 -12.47 58.43 44.73
N THR A 6 -13.47 59.13 44.18
CA THR A 6 -14.20 58.91 42.92
C THR A 6 -13.66 59.69 41.69
N VAL A 7 -14.25 59.38 40.51
CA VAL A 7 -14.51 60.24 39.30
C VAL A 7 -13.70 59.97 38.00
N SER A 8 -14.42 59.41 37.02
CA SER A 8 -14.58 59.70 35.57
C SER A 8 -13.43 60.11 34.60
N ARG A 9 -13.45 59.42 33.44
CA ARG A 9 -13.09 59.78 32.01
C ARG A 9 -13.22 61.28 31.63
N PRO A 10 -12.57 61.83 30.54
CA PRO A 10 -12.53 61.25 29.15
C PRO A 10 -11.39 61.64 28.12
N THR A 11 -11.42 60.97 26.94
CA THR A 11 -11.17 61.41 25.50
C THR A 11 -9.87 62.06 24.93
N GLU A 12 -9.76 62.03 23.58
CA GLU A 12 -8.89 62.79 22.61
C GLU A 12 -7.38 62.38 22.51
N GLU A 13 -6.61 62.36 21.38
CA GLU A 13 -6.73 62.48 19.89
C GLU A 13 -5.72 61.46 19.25
N ASP A 14 -5.92 60.73 18.14
CA ASP A 14 -5.89 61.05 16.68
C ASP A 14 -4.64 61.76 16.09
N LEU A 15 -3.98 61.15 15.07
CA LEU A 15 -3.77 61.71 13.70
C LEU A 15 -2.66 61.02 12.85
N ASN A 16 -3.08 60.63 11.63
CA ASN A 16 -2.40 60.75 10.32
C ASN A 16 -1.29 59.80 9.78
N GLN A 17 -1.68 59.09 8.69
CA GLN A 17 -1.06 59.09 7.33
C GLN A 17 0.31 58.37 7.04
N ARG A 18 0.67 57.94 5.81
CA ARG A 18 -0.06 57.48 4.59
C ARG A 18 0.91 56.92 3.51
N SER A 19 0.64 55.71 2.97
CA SER A 19 0.96 55.19 1.59
C SER A 19 2.39 54.84 1.06
N LYS A 20 2.55 53.53 0.77
CA LYS A 20 2.83 52.86 -0.55
C LYS A 20 4.19 52.94 -1.32
N ARG A 21 4.53 51.73 -1.88
CA ARG A 21 5.43 51.34 -3.02
C ARG A 21 6.96 51.20 -2.74
N LYS A 22 7.76 50.42 -3.52
CA LYS A 22 7.75 49.02 -4.07
C LYS A 22 8.85 48.83 -5.16
N LYS A 23 9.87 47.96 -4.92
CA LYS A 23 10.85 47.34 -5.89
C LYS A 23 11.79 48.33 -6.68
N THR A 24 12.96 48.00 -7.28
CA THR A 24 13.60 46.74 -7.78
C THR A 24 15.14 46.91 -8.11
N ALA A 25 15.93 45.81 -8.11
CA ALA A 25 17.11 45.49 -9.01
C ALA A 25 18.44 46.33 -8.94
N SER A 26 19.68 45.88 -9.31
CA SER A 26 20.25 44.58 -9.83
C SER A 26 21.82 44.51 -9.82
N GLY A 27 22.41 43.30 -9.96
CA GLY A 27 23.78 42.99 -10.51
C GLY A 27 24.90 42.56 -9.53
N SER A 28 25.89 41.68 -9.81
CA SER A 28 26.19 40.79 -10.98
C SER A 28 27.30 39.74 -10.67
N VAL A 29 27.24 38.54 -11.32
CA VAL A 29 28.30 37.52 -11.69
C VAL A 29 29.30 36.99 -10.63
N ASP A 30 29.97 35.83 -10.78
CA ASP A 30 30.04 34.75 -11.82
C ASP A 30 29.49 33.41 -11.22
N ASN A 31 29.71 32.16 -11.68
CA ASN A 31 30.48 31.51 -12.78
C ASN A 31 29.80 30.16 -13.20
N VAL A 32 30.36 29.41 -14.16
CA VAL A 32 29.87 28.09 -14.62
C VAL A 32 30.98 27.07 -14.89
N GLU A 33 30.81 25.81 -14.49
CA GLU A 33 31.50 24.64 -15.06
C GLU A 33 30.61 23.37 -15.04
N LEU A 34 30.83 22.49 -16.01
CA LEU A 34 30.19 21.18 -16.22
C LEU A 34 31.30 20.16 -16.52
N PRO A 35 31.18 18.91 -16.06
CA PRO A 35 31.36 17.83 -17.03
C PRO A 35 30.32 16.71 -16.93
N SER A 36 30.21 15.95 -18.02
CA SER A 36 29.17 14.97 -18.29
C SER A 36 29.48 13.55 -17.81
N ALA A 37 28.42 12.73 -17.87
CA ALA A 37 28.38 11.29 -18.14
C ALA A 37 28.45 10.30 -16.95
N GLY A 38 27.32 9.60 -16.78
CA GLY A 38 27.35 8.14 -16.67
C GLY A 38 27.24 7.53 -15.28
N LEU A 39 26.01 7.36 -14.78
CA LEU A 39 25.39 6.05 -14.55
C LEU A 39 23.99 6.23 -13.95
N GLY A 40 22.99 5.61 -14.57
CA GLY A 40 21.62 5.63 -14.05
C GLY A 40 21.52 4.78 -12.79
N GLN A 41 21.47 5.44 -11.63
CA GLN A 41 21.01 4.85 -10.39
C GLN A 41 19.58 5.33 -10.16
N VAL A 42 18.63 4.39 -10.19
CA VAL A 42 17.29 4.65 -9.68
C VAL A 42 17.45 5.02 -8.20
N PRO A 43 16.98 6.18 -7.73
CA PRO A 43 17.00 6.48 -6.31
C PRO A 43 16.17 5.41 -5.60
N SER A 44 16.80 4.60 -4.77
CA SER A 44 16.05 3.83 -3.77
C SER A 44 15.50 4.86 -2.81
N GLU A 45 14.22 5.21 -2.99
CA GLU A 45 13.49 6.03 -2.05
C GLU A 45 13.64 5.44 -0.65
N ALA A 46 13.73 6.33 0.35
CA ALA A 46 13.84 5.94 1.75
C ALA A 46 12.48 5.45 2.26
N LYS A 47 12.01 4.32 1.71
CA LYS A 47 10.92 3.55 2.29
C LYS A 47 11.27 3.26 3.74
N GLY A 48 10.28 3.46 4.62
CA GLY A 48 10.38 3.05 6.02
C GLY A 48 10.69 1.55 6.15
N PRO A 49 10.95 1.06 7.37
CA PRO A 49 11.20 -0.35 7.60
C PRO A 49 10.09 -1.21 6.98
N ALA A 50 10.48 -2.25 6.25
CA ALA A 50 9.57 -3.18 5.58
C ALA A 50 8.51 -3.69 6.57
N LEU A 51 7.23 -3.45 6.24
CA LEU A 51 6.10 -3.84 7.09
C LEU A 51 5.96 -5.36 7.18
N TYR A 52 6.35 -6.07 6.11
CA TYR A 52 6.30 -7.52 6.03
C TYR A 52 7.56 -8.07 5.36
N HIS A 53 8.08 -9.19 5.86
CA HIS A 53 9.23 -9.88 5.29
C HIS A 53 8.97 -11.39 5.24
N CYS A 54 9.61 -12.09 4.32
CA CYS A 54 9.58 -13.54 4.26
C CYS A 54 10.43 -14.12 5.40
N ASN A 55 9.82 -14.84 6.35
CA ASN A 55 10.56 -15.41 7.48
C ASN A 55 11.63 -16.45 7.08
N TYR A 56 11.64 -16.93 5.83
CA TYR A 56 12.65 -17.86 5.33
C TYR A 56 13.85 -17.16 4.66
N CYS A 57 13.61 -16.30 3.67
CA CYS A 57 14.67 -15.67 2.87
C CYS A 57 14.89 -14.19 3.17
N ASN A 58 14.16 -13.61 4.12
CA ASN A 58 14.19 -12.18 4.49
C ASN A 58 13.88 -11.20 3.34
N LYS A 59 13.32 -11.68 2.22
CA LYS A 59 12.81 -10.82 1.14
C LYS A 59 11.68 -9.93 1.68
N ASP A 60 11.73 -8.64 1.38
CA ASP A 60 10.63 -7.69 1.65
C ASP A 60 9.36 -8.13 0.89
N LEU A 61 8.22 -8.11 1.58
CA LEU A 61 6.90 -8.48 1.06
C LEU A 61 5.93 -7.28 1.06
N SER A 62 6.41 -6.09 1.41
CA SER A 62 5.62 -4.85 1.47
C SER A 62 5.16 -4.45 0.05
N GLY A 63 3.85 -4.50 -0.20
CA GLY A 63 3.27 -4.27 -1.52
C GLY A 63 3.34 -5.48 -2.48
N MET A 64 3.66 -6.68 -1.98
CA MET A 64 3.68 -7.92 -2.77
C MET A 64 2.71 -8.97 -2.21
N VAL A 65 2.27 -9.89 -3.07
CA VAL A 65 1.49 -11.06 -2.63
C VAL A 65 2.33 -11.92 -1.68
N ARG A 66 1.80 -12.18 -0.48
CA ARG A 66 2.43 -13.01 0.56
C ARG A 66 1.52 -14.13 1.02
N ILE A 67 2.14 -15.21 1.50
CA ILE A 67 1.45 -16.37 2.05
C ILE A 67 1.54 -16.33 3.57
N LYS A 68 0.46 -15.93 4.23
CA LYS A 68 0.39 -15.88 5.70
C LYS A 68 -0.02 -17.22 6.26
N CYS A 69 0.76 -17.76 7.20
CA CYS A 69 0.39 -18.96 7.94
C CYS A 69 -0.85 -18.66 8.81
N ALA A 70 -1.85 -19.56 8.82
CA ALA A 70 -3.03 -19.42 9.68
C ALA A 70 -2.86 -20.04 11.08
N VAL A 71 -1.74 -20.71 11.33
CA VAL A 71 -1.41 -21.39 12.60
C VAL A 71 -0.29 -20.67 13.37
N CYS A 72 0.74 -20.21 12.65
CA CYS A 72 1.91 -19.60 13.26
C CYS A 72 1.71 -18.09 13.41
N PRO A 73 1.96 -17.49 14.58
CA PRO A 73 1.93 -16.04 14.74
C PRO A 73 3.00 -15.40 13.86
N ASP A 74 2.64 -14.32 13.18
CA ASP A 74 3.53 -13.45 12.37
C ASP A 74 4.52 -14.19 11.47
N PHE A 75 4.03 -15.27 10.86
CA PHE A 75 4.76 -16.06 9.89
C PHE A 75 4.17 -15.90 8.48
N ASP A 76 5.00 -15.38 7.59
CA ASP A 76 4.70 -14.98 6.23
C ASP A 76 5.82 -15.45 5.29
N LEU A 77 5.45 -16.03 4.15
CA LEU A 77 6.38 -16.49 3.11
C LEU A 77 6.14 -15.74 1.80
N CYS A 78 7.20 -15.50 1.03
CA CYS A 78 7.06 -15.19 -0.39
C CYS A 78 6.53 -16.42 -1.15
N VAL A 79 5.91 -16.19 -2.30
CA VAL A 79 5.38 -17.25 -3.18
C VAL A 79 6.47 -18.29 -3.55
N GLU A 80 7.71 -17.85 -3.75
CA GLU A 80 8.86 -18.71 -4.05
C GLU A 80 9.23 -19.68 -2.91
N CYS A 81 9.25 -19.21 -1.66
CA CYS A 81 9.56 -20.05 -0.51
C CYS A 81 8.40 -20.99 -0.16
N PHE A 82 7.16 -20.53 -0.37
CA PHE A 82 5.98 -21.37 -0.21
C PHE A 82 5.92 -22.50 -1.25
N SER A 83 6.23 -22.22 -2.53
CA SER A 83 6.14 -23.22 -3.60
C SER A 83 7.17 -24.36 -3.49
N VAL A 84 8.31 -24.12 -2.82
CA VAL A 84 9.29 -25.16 -2.48
C VAL A 84 9.04 -25.84 -1.13
N GLY A 85 7.98 -25.45 -0.40
CA GLY A 85 7.62 -26.05 0.88
C GLY A 85 8.59 -25.72 2.03
N ALA A 86 9.13 -24.50 2.07
CA ALA A 86 10.08 -24.09 3.11
C ALA A 86 9.49 -24.21 4.53
N GLU A 87 10.22 -24.88 5.43
CA GLU A 87 9.86 -25.02 6.85
C GLU A 87 10.89 -24.36 7.77
N ILE A 88 10.41 -23.69 8.83
CA ILE A 88 11.22 -23.22 9.96
C ILE A 88 10.42 -23.51 11.22
N THR A 89 10.91 -24.41 12.08
CA THR A 89 10.25 -24.78 13.34
C THR A 89 9.85 -23.52 14.14
N PRO A 90 8.58 -23.32 14.51
CA PRO A 90 7.46 -24.29 14.53
C PRO A 90 6.58 -24.36 13.27
N HIS A 91 6.85 -23.58 12.22
CA HIS A 91 6.09 -23.64 10.96
C HIS A 91 6.31 -24.96 10.21
N LYS A 92 5.22 -25.47 9.62
CA LYS A 92 5.17 -26.62 8.73
C LYS A 92 4.50 -26.25 7.40
N CYS A 93 5.00 -26.79 6.30
CA CYS A 93 4.55 -26.43 4.95
C CYS A 93 3.12 -26.92 4.65
N ASN A 94 2.58 -27.82 5.48
CA ASN A 94 1.22 -28.32 5.43
C ASN A 94 0.22 -27.53 6.31
N HIS A 95 0.66 -26.47 7.02
CA HIS A 95 -0.25 -25.62 7.78
C HIS A 95 -1.24 -24.90 6.85
N PRO A 96 -2.52 -24.74 7.25
CA PRO A 96 -3.44 -23.89 6.52
C PRO A 96 -2.89 -22.46 6.44
N TYR A 97 -3.15 -21.80 5.32
CA TYR A 97 -2.61 -20.49 4.99
C TYR A 97 -3.68 -19.57 4.41
N ARG A 98 -3.35 -18.28 4.31
CA ARG A 98 -4.12 -17.26 3.59
C ARG A 98 -3.22 -16.59 2.57
N VAL A 99 -3.71 -16.43 1.35
CA VAL A 99 -3.06 -15.57 0.36
C VAL A 99 -3.45 -14.14 0.71
N MET A 100 -2.47 -13.30 1.02
CA MET A 100 -2.66 -11.87 1.22
C MET A 100 -2.24 -11.18 -0.07
N ASP A 101 -3.21 -10.58 -0.76
CA ASP A 101 -2.98 -9.82 -1.99
C ASP A 101 -2.44 -8.42 -1.69
N ASN A 102 -1.87 -7.74 -2.70
CA ASN A 102 -1.44 -6.35 -2.61
C ASN A 102 -2.49 -5.32 -3.05
N LEU A 103 -3.70 -5.79 -3.43
CA LEU A 103 -4.84 -4.97 -3.83
C LEU A 103 -4.62 -4.11 -5.10
N SER A 104 -3.60 -4.45 -5.90
CA SER A 104 -3.28 -3.75 -7.16
C SER A 104 -4.22 -4.17 -8.31
N PHE A 105 -5.50 -3.83 -8.17
CA PHE A 105 -6.53 -4.00 -9.19
C PHE A 105 -7.55 -2.84 -9.14
N PRO A 106 -8.11 -2.40 -10.28
CA PRO A 106 -9.15 -1.38 -10.32
C PRO A 106 -10.40 -1.77 -9.53
N LEU A 107 -10.86 -0.89 -8.63
CA LEU A 107 -12.04 -1.15 -7.79
C LEU A 107 -13.28 -0.40 -8.27
N ILE A 108 -13.21 0.93 -8.30
CA ILE A 108 -14.34 1.81 -8.60
C ILE A 108 -14.23 2.35 -10.04
N CYS A 109 -13.04 2.80 -10.44
CA CYS A 109 -12.77 3.25 -11.81
C CYS A 109 -11.47 2.62 -12.36
N PRO A 110 -11.27 2.57 -13.69
CA PRO A 110 -10.12 1.88 -14.30
C PRO A 110 -8.74 2.44 -13.92
N ASP A 111 -8.68 3.72 -13.58
CA ASP A 111 -7.43 4.45 -13.34
C ASP A 111 -6.99 4.46 -11.85
N TRP A 112 -7.78 3.86 -10.95
CA TRP A 112 -7.51 3.77 -9.51
C TRP A 112 -7.65 2.34 -8.99
N ASN A 113 -6.55 1.84 -8.42
CA ASN A 113 -6.50 0.53 -7.78
C ASN A 113 -7.10 0.56 -6.36
N ALA A 114 -7.52 -0.60 -5.86
CA ALA A 114 -8.08 -0.74 -4.52
C ALA A 114 -7.11 -0.33 -3.39
N ASP A 115 -5.79 -0.48 -3.55
CA ASP A 115 -4.80 0.06 -2.61
C ASP A 115 -4.75 1.60 -2.63
N GLU A 116 -4.79 2.21 -3.81
CA GLU A 116 -4.79 3.67 -3.98
C GLU A 116 -6.06 4.33 -3.39
N GLU A 117 -7.22 3.68 -3.50
CA GLU A 117 -8.46 4.12 -2.85
C GLU A 117 -8.34 4.12 -1.31
N ILE A 118 -7.72 3.08 -0.74
CA ILE A 118 -7.50 2.99 0.71
C ILE A 118 -6.53 4.08 1.17
N LEU A 119 -5.38 4.23 0.50
CA LEU A 119 -4.38 5.25 0.81
C LEU A 119 -4.94 6.67 0.71
N LEU A 120 -5.83 6.94 -0.25
CA LEU A 120 -6.49 8.23 -0.37
C LEU A 120 -7.37 8.55 0.85
N LEU A 121 -8.18 7.58 1.29
CA LEU A 121 -9.10 7.77 2.41
C LEU A 121 -8.33 7.83 3.75
N GLU A 122 -7.35 6.96 3.95
CA GLU A 122 -6.45 6.97 5.12
C GLU A 122 -5.70 8.31 5.22
N ALA A 123 -5.15 8.82 4.12
CA ALA A 123 -4.49 10.11 4.10
C ALA A 123 -5.45 11.29 4.39
N ILE A 124 -6.69 11.26 3.92
CA ILE A 124 -7.69 12.29 4.25
C ILE A 124 -8.07 12.25 5.74
N GLU A 125 -8.14 11.05 6.34
CA GLU A 125 -8.34 10.88 7.79
C GLU A 125 -7.14 11.40 8.60
N MET A 126 -5.90 11.06 8.18
CA MET A 126 -4.67 11.40 8.89
C MET A 126 -4.27 12.88 8.77
N TYR A 127 -4.30 13.45 7.56
CA TYR A 127 -3.80 14.81 7.27
C TYR A 127 -4.91 15.88 7.16
N GLY A 128 -6.17 15.44 7.14
CA GLY A 128 -7.36 16.29 7.07
C GLY A 128 -7.78 16.67 5.64
N PHE A 129 -9.09 16.74 5.44
CA PHE A 129 -9.70 17.16 4.17
C PHE A 129 -9.22 18.57 3.75
N GLY A 130 -8.80 18.71 2.49
CA GLY A 130 -8.25 19.95 1.96
C GLY A 130 -6.72 19.98 1.90
N ASN A 131 -6.02 19.15 2.67
CA ASN A 131 -4.56 19.09 2.69
C ASN A 131 -3.98 18.21 1.56
N TRP A 132 -4.40 18.50 0.33
CA TRP A 132 -4.16 17.66 -0.85
C TRP A 132 -2.69 17.55 -1.31
N ALA A 133 -1.75 18.21 -0.63
CA ALA A 133 -0.32 18.02 -0.88
C ALA A 133 0.16 16.75 -0.16
N GLU A 134 0.03 16.71 1.17
CA GLU A 134 0.33 15.53 1.99
C GLU A 134 -0.46 14.29 1.55
N VAL A 135 -1.74 14.47 1.16
CA VAL A 135 -2.58 13.36 0.67
C VAL A 135 -2.01 12.75 -0.61
N ALA A 136 -1.51 13.56 -1.54
CA ALA A 136 -0.90 13.04 -2.77
C ALA A 136 0.47 12.40 -2.50
N GLU A 137 1.25 12.95 -1.57
CA GLU A 137 2.52 12.37 -1.13
C GLU A 137 2.32 11.00 -0.47
N HIS A 138 1.29 10.85 0.37
CA HIS A 138 0.95 9.58 1.01
C HIS A 138 0.42 8.52 0.02
N VAL A 139 -0.40 8.92 -0.96
CA VAL A 139 -0.82 8.00 -2.04
C VAL A 139 0.37 7.61 -2.94
N GLY A 140 1.33 8.52 -3.15
CA GLY A 140 2.61 8.29 -3.84
C GLY A 140 2.52 8.11 -5.36
N THR A 141 1.43 7.53 -5.88
CA THR A 141 1.22 7.23 -7.32
C THR A 141 0.40 8.28 -8.06
N LYS A 142 -0.29 9.18 -7.34
CA LYS A 142 -1.24 10.16 -7.90
C LYS A 142 -0.81 11.59 -7.56
N SER A 143 -1.04 12.52 -8.50
CA SER A 143 -0.84 13.94 -8.25
C SER A 143 -1.97 14.55 -7.41
N LYS A 144 -1.68 15.68 -6.74
CA LYS A 144 -2.65 16.49 -5.99
C LYS A 144 -3.96 16.74 -6.74
N SER A 145 -3.91 17.09 -8.03
CA SER A 145 -5.13 17.31 -8.83
C SER A 145 -5.91 16.01 -9.04
N GLN A 146 -5.24 14.90 -9.34
CA GLN A 146 -5.91 13.60 -9.49
C GLN A 146 -6.62 13.18 -8.20
N CYS A 147 -6.00 13.35 -7.02
CA CYS A 147 -6.63 13.05 -5.74
C CYS A 147 -7.88 13.93 -5.48
N ILE A 148 -7.80 15.23 -5.79
CA ILE A 148 -8.94 16.16 -5.66
C ILE A 148 -10.08 15.76 -6.59
N ASP A 149 -9.78 15.57 -7.88
CA ASP A 149 -10.77 15.33 -8.92
C ASP A 149 -11.47 13.99 -8.71
N HIS A 150 -10.70 12.94 -8.37
CA HIS A 150 -11.23 11.61 -8.05
C HIS A 150 -12.08 11.62 -6.78
N TYR A 151 -11.59 12.17 -5.68
CA TYR A 151 -12.37 12.22 -4.43
C TYR A 151 -13.69 12.98 -4.62
N ASN A 152 -13.67 14.08 -5.37
CA ASN A 152 -14.87 14.83 -5.68
C ASN A 152 -15.83 14.05 -6.58
N ALA A 153 -15.34 13.37 -7.63
CA ALA A 153 -16.17 12.61 -8.55
C ALA A 153 -16.81 11.36 -7.90
N ILE A 154 -16.01 10.60 -7.15
CA ILE A 154 -16.40 9.28 -6.63
C ILE A 154 -17.09 9.34 -5.27
N TYR A 155 -16.70 10.25 -4.38
CA TYR A 155 -17.22 10.30 -3.01
C TYR A 155 -18.17 11.48 -2.80
N MET A 156 -17.72 12.72 -3.03
CA MET A 156 -18.55 13.92 -2.74
C MET A 156 -19.76 14.07 -3.67
N ASN A 157 -19.60 13.79 -4.97
CA ASN A 157 -20.68 13.87 -5.96
C ASN A 157 -21.37 12.51 -6.19
N SER A 158 -21.16 11.54 -5.30
CA SER A 158 -21.77 10.22 -5.40
C SER A 158 -23.31 10.29 -5.33
N PRO A 159 -24.05 9.55 -6.19
CA PRO A 159 -25.50 9.40 -6.08
C PRO A 159 -25.97 8.85 -4.72
N CYS A 160 -25.09 8.13 -4.00
CA CYS A 160 -25.36 7.54 -2.68
C CYS A 160 -24.44 8.09 -1.58
N PHE A 161 -24.09 9.39 -1.66
CA PHE A 161 -23.37 10.13 -0.62
C PHE A 161 -23.94 9.79 0.79
N PRO A 162 -23.11 9.46 1.79
CA PRO A 162 -21.65 9.66 1.85
C PRO A 162 -20.79 8.51 1.28
N LEU A 163 -21.39 7.47 0.69
CA LEU A 163 -20.66 6.32 0.13
C LEU A 163 -20.48 6.45 -1.39
N PRO A 164 -19.40 5.92 -1.98
CA PRO A 164 -19.29 5.81 -3.43
C PRO A 164 -20.33 4.82 -4.00
N ASP A 165 -20.68 4.97 -5.28
CA ASP A 165 -21.56 4.01 -5.95
C ASP A 165 -20.81 2.69 -6.20
N LEU A 166 -21.20 1.65 -5.48
CA LEU A 166 -20.64 0.29 -5.57
C LEU A 166 -21.53 -0.66 -6.40
N SER A 167 -22.53 -0.14 -7.12
CA SER A 167 -23.40 -0.97 -7.98
C SER A 167 -22.66 -1.59 -9.17
N HIS A 168 -21.54 -1.00 -9.59
CA HIS A 168 -20.69 -1.51 -10.66
C HIS A 168 -19.20 -1.41 -10.29
N VAL A 169 -18.73 -2.34 -9.45
CA VAL A 169 -17.30 -2.49 -9.15
C VAL A 169 -16.56 -3.21 -10.29
N MET A 170 -15.34 -2.78 -10.59
CA MET A 170 -14.50 -3.28 -11.69
C MET A 170 -13.84 -4.66 -11.40
N GLY A 171 -14.30 -5.36 -10.35
CA GLY A 171 -13.80 -6.66 -9.93
C GLY A 171 -14.32 -7.80 -10.82
N LYS A 172 -13.47 -8.81 -11.05
CA LYS A 172 -13.85 -10.05 -11.73
C LYS A 172 -14.77 -10.88 -10.84
N SER A 173 -15.86 -11.38 -11.42
CA SER A 173 -16.73 -12.37 -10.76
C SER A 173 -15.98 -13.65 -10.42
N ARG A 174 -16.51 -14.41 -9.46
CA ARG A 174 -15.96 -15.72 -9.07
C ARG A 174 -15.92 -16.67 -10.28
N GLU A 175 -16.93 -16.58 -11.12
CA GLU A 175 -17.12 -17.38 -12.33
C GLU A 175 -16.03 -17.07 -13.37
N GLU A 176 -15.71 -15.80 -13.59
CA GLU A 176 -14.62 -15.36 -14.48
C GLU A 176 -13.25 -15.78 -13.97
N LEU A 177 -12.98 -15.64 -12.66
CA LEU A 177 -11.74 -16.12 -12.05
C LEU A 177 -11.58 -17.64 -12.20
N LEU A 178 -12.66 -18.40 -11.99
CA LEU A 178 -12.69 -19.85 -12.21
C LEU A 178 -12.55 -20.24 -13.69
N ALA A 179 -13.01 -19.40 -14.63
CA ALA A 179 -12.80 -19.62 -16.05
C ALA A 179 -11.34 -19.39 -16.46
N MET A 180 -10.72 -18.30 -15.98
CA MET A 180 -9.31 -18.00 -16.24
C MET A 180 -8.37 -19.09 -15.70
N ALA A 181 -8.62 -19.60 -14.49
CA ALA A 181 -7.84 -20.71 -13.92
C ALA A 181 -7.85 -22.00 -14.77
N LYS A 182 -8.89 -22.21 -15.59
CA LYS A 182 -9.01 -23.38 -16.49
C LYS A 182 -8.34 -23.18 -17.84
N GLY A 183 -8.03 -21.94 -18.23
CA GLY A 183 -7.54 -21.60 -19.58
C GLY A 183 -6.11 -22.08 -19.89
N ASN A 184 -5.26 -22.27 -18.87
CA ASN A 184 -3.82 -22.51 -19.07
C ASN A 184 -3.44 -24.00 -19.26
N GLY A 185 -4.40 -24.87 -19.57
CA GLY A 185 -4.23 -26.33 -19.62
C GLY A 185 -3.57 -26.91 -20.89
N LEU A 186 -3.02 -26.10 -21.79
CA LEU A 186 -2.42 -26.54 -23.06
C LEU A 186 -0.89 -26.35 -23.14
N VAL A 187 -0.18 -26.70 -22.08
CA VAL A 187 1.24 -27.09 -22.19
C VAL A 187 1.32 -28.59 -22.41
N LYS A 188 2.09 -29.02 -23.41
CA LYS A 188 2.07 -30.38 -23.98
C LYS A 188 2.30 -31.47 -22.94
N LYS A 189 1.50 -32.55 -23.02
CA LYS A 189 1.78 -33.84 -22.40
C LYS A 189 3.05 -34.45 -23.01
N GLU A 190 4.17 -34.38 -22.31
CA GLU A 190 5.25 -35.38 -22.38
C GLU A 190 5.81 -35.63 -20.97
N PHE A 191 5.10 -36.47 -20.20
CA PHE A 191 5.63 -37.03 -18.96
C PHE A 191 6.12 -38.46 -19.25
N THR A 192 7.43 -38.60 -19.43
CA THR A 192 8.09 -39.91 -19.59
C THR A 192 8.04 -40.68 -18.28
N THR A 193 7.57 -41.92 -18.35
CA THR A 193 7.43 -42.84 -17.22
C THR A 193 8.77 -43.43 -16.77
N HIS A 194 9.32 -42.99 -15.63
CA HIS A 194 10.25 -43.75 -14.78
C HIS A 194 10.20 -43.16 -13.34
N GLY A 195 10.13 -43.91 -12.25
CA GLY A 195 10.00 -45.37 -12.13
C GLY A 195 9.37 -45.77 -10.78
N GLU A 196 8.94 -47.02 -10.70
CA GLU A 196 8.21 -47.60 -9.58
C GLU A 196 9.12 -47.83 -8.36
N LEU A 197 8.85 -47.14 -7.24
CA LEU A 197 9.47 -47.45 -5.95
C LEU A 197 8.53 -48.32 -5.11
N THR A 198 8.75 -49.63 -5.20
CA THR A 198 7.97 -50.66 -4.52
C THR A 198 8.05 -50.50 -2.99
N LEU A 199 6.91 -50.15 -2.36
CA LEU A 199 6.83 -50.04 -0.91
C LEU A 199 6.69 -51.44 -0.28
N LYS A 200 7.78 -51.96 0.28
CA LYS A 200 7.80 -53.26 0.97
C LYS A 200 6.88 -53.21 2.20
N GLN A 201 5.82 -54.01 2.18
CA GLN A 201 5.05 -54.33 3.39
C GLN A 201 5.88 -55.26 4.29
N GLU A 202 6.11 -54.89 5.53
CA GLU A 202 6.40 -55.86 6.59
C GLU A 202 5.09 -56.31 7.24
N SER A 203 4.90 -57.63 7.33
CA SER A 203 3.77 -58.24 8.04
C SER A 203 4.19 -58.61 9.47
N PRO A 204 3.33 -58.42 10.48
CA PRO A 204 3.64 -58.82 11.85
C PRO A 204 3.57 -60.34 11.99
N ALA A 205 4.69 -60.97 12.35
CA ALA A 205 4.71 -62.39 12.70
C ALA A 205 4.02 -62.61 14.06
N GLY A 206 2.90 -63.33 14.07
CA GLY A 206 2.24 -63.74 15.30
C GLY A 206 2.99 -64.89 15.98
N ALA A 207 3.37 -64.71 17.24
CA ALA A 207 3.82 -65.79 18.12
C ALA A 207 2.78 -66.01 19.23
N LYS A 208 2.28 -67.24 19.34
CA LYS A 208 1.40 -67.72 20.42
C LYS A 208 1.92 -69.08 20.88
N VAL A 209 1.54 -69.49 22.09
CA VAL A 209 1.91 -70.76 22.75
C VAL A 209 3.30 -70.65 23.41
N LYS A 210 3.50 -70.98 24.70
CA LYS A 210 2.70 -71.82 25.60
C LYS A 210 2.57 -71.21 27.00
#